data_AF-A0A2M8J170-F1
#
_entry.id   AF-A0A2M8J170-F1
#
_cell.length_a   1.000
_cell.length_b   1.000
_cell.length_c   1.000
_cell.angle_alpha   90.00
_cell.angle_beta   90.00
_cell.angle_gamma   90.00
#
_symmetry.space_group_name_H-M   'P 1'
#
loop_
_entity.id
_entity.type
_entity.pdbx_description
1 polymer ?
#
loop_
_entity_poly.entity_id
_entity_poly.type
_entity_poly.pdbx_seq_one_letter_code
_entity_poly.pdbx_strand_id
1 'polypeptide(L)'
;MAHAAHGSEHGHDPQAGTVPADAGHQQHPLKVYFVIWGLLFVLSIFSYMVDYAGLEGFLRWFLILAFMVAKAGLIMAIFMHMAWERLALNFAILLPPLAILVFVAIMVAESDYTAGARGTFFSQGR
;
A
#
# COMPACT_ATOMS: atom_id res chain seq x y z
N MET A 1 13.29 37.93 -73.29
CA MET A 1 11.89 37.70 -72.89
C MET A 1 11.44 36.37 -73.47
N ALA A 2 10.96 35.47 -72.60
CA ALA A 2 10.18 34.25 -72.87
C ALA A 2 10.70 33.18 -73.87
N HIS A 3 11.18 32.06 -73.32
CA HIS A 3 10.98 30.69 -73.81
C HIS A 3 10.86 29.81 -72.55
N ALA A 4 9.64 29.51 -72.07
CA ALA A 4 8.79 28.38 -72.43
C ALA A 4 9.18 27.07 -71.71
N ALA A 5 8.34 26.73 -70.73
CA ALA A 5 8.04 25.46 -70.08
C ALA A 5 8.80 24.19 -70.48
N HIS A 6 9.29 23.46 -69.46
CA HIS A 6 9.54 22.03 -69.54
C HIS A 6 9.05 21.32 -68.26
N GLY A 7 8.05 20.46 -68.43
CA GLY A 7 7.92 19.16 -67.75
C GLY A 7 7.53 19.15 -66.28
N SER A 8 6.22 19.12 -66.02
CA SER A 8 5.65 18.23 -65.01
C SER A 8 5.97 16.77 -65.35
N GLU A 9 6.39 15.94 -64.39
CA GLU A 9 5.64 14.75 -63.94
C GLU A 9 6.41 13.89 -62.91
N HIS A 10 5.59 13.39 -62.00
CA HIS A 10 5.77 12.43 -60.91
C HIS A 10 6.76 11.27 -61.09
N GLY A 11 7.42 10.93 -59.97
CA GLY A 11 8.03 9.62 -59.72
C GLY A 11 8.11 9.35 -58.22
N HIS A 12 7.16 8.56 -57.74
CA HIS A 12 7.09 7.91 -56.42
C HIS A 12 8.25 6.91 -56.26
N ASP A 13 8.78 6.74 -55.03
CA ASP A 13 8.96 5.45 -54.30
C ASP A 13 10.10 5.44 -53.25
N PRO A 14 10.12 4.50 -52.27
CA PRO A 14 10.00 4.86 -50.85
C PRO A 14 11.15 4.36 -49.95
N GLN A 15 11.02 4.68 -48.64
CA GLN A 15 11.61 4.01 -47.47
C GLN A 15 13.13 4.06 -47.21
N ALA A 16 13.49 4.76 -46.13
CA ALA A 16 14.21 4.23 -44.96
C ALA A 16 14.33 5.40 -43.97
N GLY A 17 13.63 5.46 -42.84
CA GLY A 17 13.57 4.41 -41.84
C GLY A 17 14.46 4.77 -40.66
N THR A 18 14.23 5.91 -40.01
CA THR A 18 14.54 6.10 -38.58
C THR A 18 13.47 7.00 -37.97
N VAL A 19 12.27 6.43 -37.80
CA VAL A 19 11.47 6.80 -36.63
C VAL A 19 12.42 6.62 -35.44
N PRO A 20 12.73 7.63 -34.62
CA PRO A 20 13.37 7.34 -33.35
C PRO A 20 12.40 6.39 -32.65
N ALA A 21 12.80 5.12 -32.59
CA ALA A 21 12.05 4.08 -31.92
C ALA A 21 11.68 4.60 -30.54
N ASP A 22 10.45 4.33 -30.12
CA ASP A 22 9.93 4.48 -28.77
C ASP A 22 10.80 3.70 -27.75
N ALA A 23 12.04 4.14 -27.57
CA ALA A 23 13.06 3.54 -26.74
C ALA A 23 12.96 4.17 -25.36
N GLY A 24 11.95 3.72 -24.62
CA GLY A 24 11.77 4.17 -23.24
C GLY A 24 10.41 3.88 -22.67
N HIS A 25 9.75 2.79 -23.08
CA HIS A 25 8.70 2.23 -22.25
C HIS A 25 9.35 1.84 -20.91
N GLN A 26 9.21 2.72 -19.91
CA GLN A 26 9.50 2.45 -18.51
C GLN A 26 8.52 1.38 -18.01
N GLN A 27 8.73 0.14 -18.46
CA GLN A 27 7.76 -0.95 -18.38
C GLN A 27 8.08 -1.96 -17.28
N HIS A 28 8.72 -1.48 -16.20
CA HIS A 28 8.83 -2.25 -14.97
C HIS A 28 7.73 -2.09 -13.89
N PRO A 29 6.57 -1.43 -14.10
CA PRO A 29 5.49 -1.42 -13.11
C PRO A 29 4.80 -2.77 -12.91
N LEU A 30 4.64 -3.60 -13.95
CA LEU A 30 3.84 -4.83 -13.85
C LEU A 30 4.42 -5.85 -12.86
N LYS A 31 5.75 -6.04 -12.86
CA LYS A 31 6.40 -7.00 -11.96
C LYS A 31 6.16 -6.64 -10.49
N VAL A 32 6.13 -5.35 -10.16
CA VAL A 32 5.84 -4.85 -8.81
C VAL A 32 4.44 -5.28 -8.41
N TYR A 33 3.42 -4.98 -9.21
CA TYR A 33 2.03 -5.37 -8.91
C TYR A 33 1.85 -6.88 -8.69
N PHE A 34 2.50 -7.73 -9.50
CA PHE A 34 2.43 -9.19 -9.31
C PHE A 34 3.09 -9.67 -8.01
N VAL A 35 4.23 -9.09 -7.62
CA VAL A 35 4.90 -9.40 -6.34
C VAL A 35 3.99 -9.04 -5.16
N ILE A 36 3.35 -7.88 -5.20
CA ILE A 36 2.49 -7.40 -4.12
C ILE A 36 1.18 -8.15 -4.08
N TRP A 37 0.62 -8.48 -5.23
CA TRP A 37 -0.52 -9.36 -5.31
C TRP A 37 -0.23 -10.71 -4.64
N GLY A 38 0.93 -11.31 -4.94
CA GLY A 38 1.39 -12.52 -4.27
C GLY A 38 1.61 -12.34 -2.77
N LEU A 39 2.25 -11.25 -2.35
CA LEU A 39 2.50 -10.96 -0.94
C LEU A 39 1.20 -10.71 -0.15
N LEU A 40 0.24 -9.99 -0.72
CA LEU A 40 -1.09 -9.78 -0.15
C LEU A 40 -1.86 -11.10 -0.03
N PHE A 41 -1.75 -11.98 -1.02
CA PHE A 41 -2.37 -13.30 -0.97
C PHE A 41 -1.79 -14.16 0.15
N VAL A 42 -0.46 -14.22 0.24
CA VAL A 42 0.24 -14.93 1.32
C VAL A 42 -0.15 -14.36 2.68
N LEU A 43 -0.17 -13.03 2.82
CA LEU A 43 -0.58 -12.36 4.07
C LEU A 43 -2.04 -12.65 4.43
N SER A 44 -2.94 -12.73 3.44
CA SER A 44 -4.34 -13.13 3.64
C SER A 44 -4.47 -14.58 4.08
N ILE A 45 -3.64 -15.50 3.56
CA ILE A 45 -3.59 -16.89 4.05
C ILE A 45 -3.11 -16.94 5.50
N PHE A 46 -2.05 -16.19 5.85
CA PHE A 46 -1.56 -16.15 7.23
C PHE A 46 -2.61 -15.60 8.20
N SER A 47 -3.35 -14.55 7.81
CA SER A 47 -4.48 -14.04 8.59
C SER A 47 -5.54 -15.12 8.81
N TYR A 48 -5.88 -15.87 7.76
CA TYR A 48 -6.86 -16.95 7.86
C TYR A 48 -6.38 -18.14 8.70
N MET A 49 -5.10 -18.51 8.58
CA MET A 49 -4.49 -19.57 9.42
C MET A 49 -4.55 -19.21 10.90
N VAL A 50 -4.43 -17.94 11.23
CA VAL A 50 -4.47 -17.46 12.60
C VAL A 50 -5.88 -17.53 13.17
N ASP A 51 -6.89 -17.22 12.35
CA ASP A 51 -8.29 -17.47 12.69
C ASP A 51 -8.58 -18.98 12.84
N TYR A 52 -7.94 -19.83 12.03
CA TYR A 52 -8.10 -21.29 12.10
C TYR A 52 -7.39 -21.94 13.29
N ALA A 53 -6.27 -21.38 13.74
CA ALA A 53 -5.47 -21.91 14.85
C ALA A 53 -6.19 -21.84 16.21
N GLY A 54 -7.39 -21.27 16.27
CA GLY A 54 -8.21 -21.25 17.49
C GLY A 54 -7.56 -20.48 18.63
N LEU A 55 -6.71 -19.49 18.31
CA LEU A 55 -6.04 -18.69 19.31
C LEU A 55 -7.07 -17.85 20.07
N GLU A 56 -7.16 -18.03 21.38
CA GLU A 56 -8.09 -17.31 22.25
C GLU A 56 -7.40 -16.17 23.01
N GLY A 57 -8.20 -15.19 23.44
CA GLY A 57 -7.73 -14.07 24.26
C GLY A 57 -6.91 -13.02 23.49
N PHE A 58 -5.90 -12.48 24.18
CA PHE A 58 -5.12 -11.31 23.73
C PHE A 58 -4.31 -11.57 22.46
N LEU A 59 -3.89 -12.82 22.25
CA LEU A 59 -3.09 -13.23 21.09
C LEU A 59 -3.86 -13.08 19.78
N ARG A 60 -5.16 -13.42 19.77
CA ARG A 60 -6.03 -13.20 18.59
C ARG A 60 -6.14 -11.72 18.25
N TRP A 61 -6.34 -10.91 19.28
CA TRP A 61 -6.51 -9.46 19.12
C TRP A 61 -5.25 -8.82 18.55
N PHE A 62 -4.07 -9.17 19.08
CA PHE A 62 -2.79 -8.70 18.58
C PHE A 62 -2.54 -9.12 17.13
N LEU A 63 -2.78 -10.40 16.78
CA LEU A 63 -2.49 -10.88 15.45
C LEU A 63 -3.45 -10.29 14.40
N ILE A 64 -4.74 -10.16 14.70
CA ILE A 64 -5.70 -9.50 13.80
C ILE A 64 -5.25 -8.07 13.50
N LEU A 65 -4.91 -7.29 14.54
CA LEU A 65 -4.39 -5.93 14.35
C LEU A 65 -3.07 -5.93 13.55
N ALA A 66 -2.17 -6.86 13.83
CA ALA A 66 -0.89 -6.97 13.12
C ALA A 66 -1.09 -7.26 11.62
N PHE A 67 -1.94 -8.21 11.24
CA PHE A 67 -2.26 -8.48 9.84
C PHE A 67 -3.00 -7.33 9.18
N MET A 68 -3.88 -6.64 9.92
CA MET A 68 -4.63 -5.49 9.42
C MET A 68 -3.69 -4.32 9.08
N VAL A 69 -2.75 -4.01 9.97
CA VAL A 69 -1.72 -2.99 9.74
C VAL A 69 -0.75 -3.42 8.65
N ALA A 70 -0.28 -4.67 8.64
CA ALA A 70 0.66 -5.17 7.64
C ALA A 70 0.06 -5.11 6.22
N LYS A 71 -1.21 -5.51 6.06
CA LYS A 71 -1.92 -5.43 4.78
C LYS A 71 -2.13 -3.99 4.34
N ALA A 72 -2.59 -3.12 5.24
CA ALA A 72 -2.80 -1.71 4.94
C ALA A 72 -1.48 -0.99 4.61
N GLY A 73 -0.42 -1.25 5.37
CA GLY A 73 0.92 -0.71 5.14
C GLY A 73 1.53 -1.15 3.82
N LEU A 74 1.33 -2.42 3.44
CA LEU A 74 1.78 -2.94 2.15
C LEU A 74 1.03 -2.27 0.97
N ILE A 75 -0.26 -2.02 1.13
CA ILE A 75 -1.06 -1.28 0.13
C ILE A 75 -0.58 0.18 0.06
N MET A 76 -0.38 0.84 1.20
CA MET A 76 0.10 2.22 1.27
C MET A 76 1.48 2.39 0.64
N ALA A 77 2.44 1.52 0.96
CA ALA A 77 3.81 1.60 0.44
C ALA A 77 3.88 1.52 -1.09
N ILE A 78 2.87 0.95 -1.75
CA ILE A 78 2.88 0.62 -3.18
C ILE A 78 1.88 1.46 -3.97
N PHE A 79 0.63 1.53 -3.53
CA PHE A 79 -0.38 2.37 -4.18
C PHE A 79 -0.16 3.86 -3.87
N MET A 80 0.43 4.20 -2.72
CA MET A 80 0.90 5.55 -2.44
C MET A 80 2.40 5.77 -2.73
N HIS A 81 3.05 4.89 -3.51
CA HIS A 81 4.45 5.06 -3.95
C HIS A 81 4.64 6.26 -4.91
N MET A 82 3.60 6.99 -5.32
CA MET A 82 3.75 8.34 -5.90
C MET A 82 4.08 9.38 -4.80
N ALA A 83 5.10 9.09 -3.99
CA ALA A 83 5.53 9.89 -2.84
C ALA A 83 6.44 11.07 -3.21
N TRP A 84 6.59 11.40 -4.50
CA TRP A 84 7.55 12.41 -4.95
C TRP A 84 7.05 13.86 -4.90
N GLU A 85 5.83 14.15 -4.43
CA GLU A 85 5.47 15.57 -4.20
C GLU A 85 5.04 15.95 -2.78
N ARG A 86 4.46 15.09 -1.91
CA ARG A 86 4.19 15.46 -0.48
C ARG A 86 4.12 14.28 0.49
N LEU A 87 5.21 14.02 1.25
CA LEU A 87 5.20 13.18 2.47
C LEU A 87 4.10 13.58 3.47
N ALA A 88 3.75 14.88 3.50
CA ALA A 88 2.70 15.42 4.36
C ALA A 88 1.32 14.80 4.11
N LEU A 89 0.97 14.42 2.87
CA LEU A 89 -0.33 13.78 2.58
C LEU A 89 -0.38 12.35 3.10
N ASN A 90 0.73 11.61 3.00
CA ASN A 90 0.82 10.26 3.52
C ASN A 90 0.71 10.25 5.06
N PHE A 91 1.42 11.18 5.71
CA PHE A 91 1.28 11.39 7.16
C PHE A 91 -0.12 11.84 7.54
N ALA A 92 -0.78 12.73 6.80
CA ALA A 92 -2.13 13.16 7.11
C ALA A 92 -3.18 12.02 7.08
N ILE A 93 -2.96 10.98 6.27
CA ILE A 93 -3.88 9.81 6.17
C ILE A 93 -3.50 8.71 7.17
N LEU A 94 -2.20 8.56 7.47
CA LEU A 94 -1.72 7.53 8.41
C LEU A 94 -1.80 7.98 9.89
N LEU A 95 -1.68 9.29 10.14
CA LEU A 95 -1.70 9.86 11.48
C LEU A 95 -3.04 9.64 12.21
N PRO A 96 -4.23 9.80 11.59
CA PRO A 96 -5.50 9.57 12.27
C PRO A 96 -5.67 8.10 12.74
N PRO A 97 -5.44 7.08 11.90
CA PRO A 97 -5.46 5.69 12.34
C PRO A 97 -4.44 5.40 13.46
N LEU A 98 -3.22 5.94 13.34
CA LEU A 98 -2.17 5.74 14.34
C LEU A 98 -2.54 6.40 15.68
N ALA A 99 -3.10 7.62 15.65
CA ALA A 99 -3.55 8.33 16.83
C ALA A 99 -4.67 7.57 17.56
N ILE A 100 -5.63 7.01 16.82
CA ILE A 100 -6.68 6.16 17.40
C ILE A 100 -6.05 4.92 18.05
N LEU A 101 -5.08 4.29 17.40
CA LEU A 101 -4.42 3.10 17.92
C LEU A 101 -3.67 3.39 19.23
N VAL A 102 -2.94 4.51 19.30
CA VAL A 102 -2.28 4.97 20.53
C VAL A 102 -3.30 5.30 21.62
N PHE A 103 -4.39 6.00 21.27
CA PHE A 103 -5.44 6.34 22.23
C PHE A 103 -6.09 5.08 22.83
N VAL A 104 -6.45 4.11 21.99
CA VAL A 104 -6.99 2.82 22.43
C VAL A 104 -5.98 2.06 23.29
N ALA A 105 -4.69 2.05 22.93
CA ALA A 105 -3.66 1.38 23.72
C ALA A 105 -3.52 1.97 25.14
N ILE A 106 -3.55 3.30 25.26
CA ILE A 106 -3.53 3.98 26.57
C ILE A 106 -4.81 3.67 27.35
N MET A 107 -5.98 3.69 26.69
CA MET A 107 -7.26 3.40 27.33
C MET A 107 -7.34 1.96 27.87
N VAL A 108 -6.76 1.00 27.15
CA VAL A 108 -6.64 -0.39 27.62
C VAL A 108 -5.75 -0.47 28.85
N ALA A 109 -4.58 0.18 28.84
CA ALA A 109 -3.68 0.19 29.99
C ALA A 109 -4.38 0.76 31.25
N GLU A 110 -5.05 1.91 31.14
CA GLU A 110 -5.82 2.51 32.24
C GLU A 110 -6.98 1.62 32.74
N SER A 111 -7.65 0.92 31.81
CA SER A 111 -8.73 -0.01 32.15
C SER A 111 -8.21 -1.18 32.98
N ASP A 112 -7.03 -1.72 32.66
CA ASP A 112 -6.40 -2.80 33.42
C ASP A 112 -5.94 -2.33 34.80
N TYR A 113 -5.37 -1.13 34.92
CA TYR A 113 -5.02 -0.53 36.22
C TYR A 113 -6.26 -0.36 37.11
N THR A 114 -7.36 0.13 36.54
CA THR A 114 -8.62 0.32 37.26
C THR A 114 -9.24 -1.03 37.67
N ALA A 115 -9.20 -2.03 36.80
CA ALA A 115 -9.69 -3.37 37.10
C ALA A 115 -8.85 -4.04 38.21
N GLY A 116 -7.52 -3.93 38.14
CA GLY A 116 -6.61 -4.45 39.14
C GLY A 116 -6.80 -3.81 40.52
N ALA A 117 -6.90 -2.48 40.57
CA ALA A 117 -7.15 -1.75 41.81
C ALA A 117 -8.50 -2.15 42.44
N ARG A 118 -9.57 -2.30 41.65
CA ARG A 118 -10.86 -2.80 42.16
C ARG A 118 -10.72 -4.21 42.75
N GLY A 119 -9.98 -5.10 42.08
CA GLY A 119 -9.70 -6.44 42.58
C GLY A 119 -9.01 -6.43 43.95
N THR A 120 -8.00 -5.59 44.14
CA THR A 120 -7.29 -5.49 45.42
C THR A 120 -8.17 -4.92 46.53
N PHE A 121 -8.93 -3.85 46.26
CA PHE A 121 -9.87 -3.28 47.23
C PHE A 121 -10.98 -4.26 47.64
N PHE A 122 -11.59 -4.99 46.70
CA PHE A 122 -12.60 -6.02 47.01
C PHE A 122 -12.02 -7.28 47.66
N SER A 123 -10.73 -7.57 47.47
CA SER A 123 -10.03 -8.66 48.16
C SER A 123 -9.65 -8.31 49.60
N GLN A 124 -9.37 -7.04 49.88
CA GLN A 124 -8.93 -6.55 51.19
C GLN A 124 -10.10 -6.13 52.10
N GLY A 125 -11.29 -5.90 51.52
CA GLY A 125 -12.52 -5.57 52.24
C GLY A 125 -13.41 -6.76 52.63
N ARG A 126 -12.89 -8.00 52.53
CA ARG A 126 -13.47 -9.20 53.15
C ARG A 126 -12.63 -9.63 54.35
#